data_AF-A0A9X0A8T2-F1
#
_entry.id   AF-A0A9X0A8T2-F1
#
_cell.length_a   1.000
_cell.length_b   1.000
_cell.length_c   1.000
_cell.angle_alpha   90.00
_cell.angle_beta   90.00
_cell.angle_gamma   90.00
#
_symmetry.space_group_name_H-M   'P 1'
#
loop_
_entity.id
_entity.type
_entity.pdbx_description
1 polymer ?
#
loop_
_entity_poly.entity_id
_entity_poly.type
_entity_poly.pdbx_seq_one_letter_code
_entity_poly.pdbx_strand_id
1 'polypeptide(L)'
;MFSKGEAESRVIDYANNSEGIVKACIAKPGLIDAPGKRGPVMQVVSTIGRTLIGLPKVEVSEIAATLLKQAVDGIEKETLLNEDLVRIGRTVLAGQ
;
A
#
# COMPACT_ATOMS: atom_id res chain seq x y z
N MET A 1 22.28 -9.91 3.25
CA MET A 1 21.44 -9.43 2.12
C MET A 1 20.03 -9.87 2.45
N PHE A 2 19.11 -8.96 2.79
CA PHE A 2 17.71 -9.32 3.03
C PHE A 2 17.07 -9.69 1.69
N SER A 3 16.38 -10.84 1.63
CA SER A 3 15.63 -11.23 0.44
C SER A 3 14.43 -10.28 0.29
N LYS A 4 14.20 -9.75 -0.92
CA LYS A 4 12.98 -8.97 -1.20
C LYS A 4 11.77 -9.82 -0.82
N GLY A 5 10.93 -9.35 0.10
CA GLY A 5 9.74 -10.08 0.56
C GLY A 5 9.85 -10.74 1.93
N GLU A 6 11.02 -10.73 2.61
CA GLU A 6 11.17 -11.44 3.89
C GLU A 6 10.27 -10.88 5.00
N ALA A 7 10.08 -9.56 5.04
CA ALA A 7 9.19 -8.92 6.01
C ALA A 7 7.73 -9.33 5.75
N GLU A 8 7.32 -9.29 4.49
CA GLU A 8 5.99 -9.69 4.05
C GLU A 8 5.72 -11.16 4.38
N SER A 9 6.65 -12.06 4.09
CA SER A 9 6.54 -13.48 4.42
C SER A 9 6.37 -13.69 5.92
N ARG A 10 7.20 -13.06 6.76
CA ARG A 10 7.10 -13.21 8.23
C ARG A 10 5.76 -12.75 8.79
N VAL A 11 5.19 -11.67 8.23
CA VAL A 11 3.86 -11.17 8.65
C VAL A 11 2.76 -12.15 8.27
N ILE A 12 2.80 -12.69 7.04
CA ILE A 12 1.82 -13.70 6.58
C ILE A 12 1.97 -15.01 7.36
N ASP A 13 3.20 -15.48 7.58
CA ASP A 13 3.47 -16.68 8.37
C ASP A 13 2.93 -16.55 9.79
N TYR A 14 3.12 -15.40 10.43
CA TYR A 14 2.55 -15.15 11.75
C TYR A 14 1.02 -15.20 11.74
N ALA A 15 0.37 -14.55 10.75
CA ALA A 15 -1.09 -14.56 10.63
C ALA A 15 -1.63 -15.99 10.41
N ASN A 16 -0.99 -16.78 9.55
CA ASN A 16 -1.37 -18.17 9.28
C ASN A 16 -1.25 -19.07 10.51
N ASN A 17 -0.25 -18.82 11.37
CA ASN A 17 -0.05 -19.57 12.61
C ASN A 17 -0.89 -19.06 13.79
N SER A 18 -1.73 -18.04 13.59
CA SER A 18 -2.51 -17.42 14.66
C SER A 18 -3.88 -18.08 14.92
N GLU A 19 -4.20 -19.18 14.23
CA GLU A 19 -5.53 -19.82 14.30
C GLU A 19 -6.70 -18.85 14.02
N GLY A 20 -6.45 -17.85 13.17
CA GLY A 20 -7.43 -16.85 12.78
C GLY A 20 -7.60 -15.68 13.75
N ILE A 21 -6.81 -15.62 14.84
CA ILE A 21 -6.78 -14.48 15.77
C ILE A 21 -6.25 -13.23 15.06
N VAL A 22 -5.30 -13.41 14.14
CA VAL A 22 -4.68 -12.33 13.38
C VAL A 22 -4.93 -12.57 11.89
N LYS A 23 -5.43 -11.53 11.22
CA LYS A 23 -5.47 -11.47 9.76
C LYS A 23 -4.50 -10.40 9.30
N ALA A 24 -3.74 -10.70 8.27
CA ALA A 24 -2.79 -9.76 7.69
C ALA A 24 -3.05 -9.57 6.19
N CYS A 25 -2.78 -8.36 5.71
CA CYS A 25 -2.68 -8.07 4.29
C CYS A 25 -1.44 -7.23 4.03
N ILE A 26 -0.83 -7.45 2.87
CA ILE A 26 0.35 -6.75 2.40
C ILE A 26 -0.07 -5.72 1.36
N ALA A 27 0.15 -4.44 1.64
CA ALA A 27 0.03 -3.40 0.63
C ALA A 27 1.36 -3.21 -0.11
N LYS A 28 1.33 -3.33 -1.44
CA LYS A 28 2.47 -3.09 -2.34
C LYS A 28 2.17 -1.90 -3.25
N PRO A 29 2.29 -0.66 -2.74
CA PRO A 29 2.08 0.52 -3.55
C PRO A 29 3.17 0.67 -4.61
N GLY A 30 2.80 1.31 -5.72
CA GLY A 30 3.77 1.87 -6.65
C GLY A 30 4.37 3.17 -6.10
N LEU A 31 4.66 4.12 -6.98
CA LEU A 31 5.15 5.43 -6.57
C LEU A 31 4.05 6.18 -5.82
N ILE A 32 4.30 6.48 -4.54
CA ILE A 32 3.36 7.23 -3.71
C ILE A 32 3.48 8.72 -4.05
N ASP A 33 2.37 9.34 -4.46
CA ASP A 33 2.25 10.80 -4.55
C ASP A 33 1.61 11.37 -3.28
N ALA A 34 2.11 12.51 -2.82
CA ALA A 34 1.69 13.15 -1.57
C ALA A 34 1.67 14.68 -1.75
N PRO A 35 0.62 15.23 -2.38
CA PRO A 35 0.48 16.66 -2.62
C PRO A 35 0.60 17.44 -1.31
N GLY A 36 1.42 18.50 -1.29
CA GLY A 36 1.60 19.37 -0.12
C GLY A 36 2.58 18.88 0.95
N LYS A 37 3.05 17.62 0.92
CA LYS A 37 4.09 17.10 1.83
C LYS A 37 5.46 17.01 1.14
N ARG A 38 5.99 18.15 0.69
CA ARG A 38 7.33 18.23 0.06
C ARG A 38 8.44 18.35 1.11
N GLY A 39 8.70 17.27 1.85
CA GLY A 39 9.93 17.13 2.61
C GLY A 39 11.12 16.72 1.71
N PRO A 40 12.37 16.82 2.19
CA PRO A 40 13.57 16.45 1.41
C PRO A 40 13.56 14.99 0.91
N VAL A 41 12.81 14.10 1.56
CA VAL A 41 12.62 12.70 1.13
C VAL A 41 11.82 12.60 -0.19
N MET A 42 10.84 13.49 -0.40
CA MET A 42 10.03 13.48 -1.63
C MET A 42 10.81 14.02 -2.84
N GLN A 43 11.81 14.87 -2.62
CA GLN A 43 12.71 15.33 -3.69
C GLN A 43 13.50 14.16 -4.31
N VAL A 44 14.04 13.25 -3.49
CA VAL A 44 14.78 12.08 -3.96
C VAL A 44 13.86 11.10 -4.73
N VAL A 45 12.65 10.87 -4.22
CA VAL A 45 11.63 10.04 -4.88
C VAL A 45 11.15 10.67 -6.20
N SER A 46 11.01 12.01 -6.25
CA SER A 46 10.63 12.72 -7.47
C SER A 46 11.70 12.67 -8.57
N THR A 47 12.98 12.64 -8.19
CA THR A 47 14.11 12.53 -9.14
C THR A 47 14.21 11.13 -9.74
N ILE A 48 13.96 10.08 -8.94
CA ILE A 48 13.95 8.69 -9.44
C ILE A 48 12.65 8.40 -10.21
N GLY A 49 11.50 8.89 -9.73
CA GLY A 49 10.19 8.67 -10.33
C GLY A 49 9.97 9.40 -11.67
N ARG A 50 10.65 10.53 -11.93
CA ARG A 50 10.63 11.19 -13.25
C ARG A 50 11.36 10.40 -14.34
N THR A 51 12.28 9.51 -13.95
CA THR A 51 13.15 8.79 -14.90
C THR A 51 12.53 7.48 -15.38
N LEU A 52 11.49 6.96 -14.69
CA LEU A 52 10.87 5.68 -14.98
C LEU A 52 9.45 5.87 -15.57
N ILE A 53 9.40 6.08 -16.89
CA ILE A 53 8.16 6.01 -17.66
C ILE A 53 7.53 4.63 -17.41
N GLY A 54 6.31 4.60 -16.84
CA GLY A 54 5.54 3.37 -16.65
C GLY A 54 5.44 2.80 -15.22
N LEU A 55 6.00 3.46 -14.20
CA LEU A 55 5.74 3.04 -12.81
C LEU A 55 4.30 3.37 -12.37
N PRO A 56 3.54 2.40 -11.84
CA PRO A 56 2.22 2.65 -11.26
C PRO A 56 2.31 3.71 -10.16
N LYS A 57 1.35 4.64 -10.13
CA LYS A 57 1.25 5.69 -9.10
C LYS A 57 0.03 5.48 -8.23
N VAL A 58 0.08 5.96 -7.00
CA VAL A 58 -1.04 5.97 -6.06
C VAL A 58 -0.92 7.18 -5.13
N GLU A 59 -2.03 7.84 -4.82
CA GLU A 59 -2.05 8.96 -3.88
C GLU A 59 -1.98 8.45 -2.43
N VAL A 60 -1.35 9.22 -1.55
CA VAL A 60 -1.29 8.90 -0.11
C VAL A 60 -2.69 8.78 0.51
N SER A 61 -3.65 9.57 0.04
CA SER A 61 -5.05 9.50 0.47
C SER A 61 -5.72 8.20 0.03
N GLU A 62 -5.46 7.72 -1.19
CA GLU A 62 -5.98 6.46 -1.72
C GLU A 62 -5.44 5.27 -0.91
N ILE A 63 -4.14 5.28 -0.58
CA ILE A 63 -3.54 4.25 0.29
C ILE A 63 -4.19 4.28 1.67
N ALA A 64 -4.25 5.46 2.31
CA ALA A 64 -4.79 5.59 3.65
C ALA A 64 -6.25 5.13 3.73
N ALA A 65 -7.07 5.54 2.77
CA ALA A 65 -8.47 5.12 2.66
C ALA A 65 -8.58 3.61 2.46
N THR A 66 -7.74 3.00 1.62
CA THR A 66 -7.73 1.55 1.41
C THR A 66 -7.34 0.80 2.69
N LEU A 67 -6.23 1.17 3.33
CA LEU A 67 -5.76 0.50 4.54
C LEU A 67 -6.80 0.59 5.67
N LEU A 68 -7.44 1.75 5.83
CA LEU A 68 -8.50 1.93 6.82
C LEU A 68 -9.72 1.05 6.48
N LYS A 69 -10.14 0.99 5.22
CA LYS A 69 -11.23 0.12 4.78
C LYS A 69 -10.96 -1.35 5.08
N GLN A 70 -9.75 -1.84 4.80
CA GLN A 70 -9.37 -3.23 5.07
C GLN A 70 -9.30 -3.53 6.57
N ALA A 71 -8.85 -2.55 7.38
CA ALA A 71 -8.77 -2.71 8.83
C ALA A 71 -10.15 -2.73 9.51
N VAL A 72 -11.10 -1.93 9.01
CA VAL A 72 -12.45 -1.79 9.61
C VAL A 72 -13.41 -2.86 9.09
N ASP A 73 -13.41 -3.12 7.78
CA ASP A 73 -14.41 -3.98 7.15
C ASP A 73 -13.91 -5.42 6.94
N GLY A 74 -12.62 -5.64 7.20
CA GLY A 74 -11.94 -6.90 6.97
C GLY A 74 -11.12 -6.92 5.69
N ILE A 75 -10.18 -7.86 5.64
CA ILE A 75 -9.21 -8.02 4.57
C ILE A 75 -9.87 -8.71 3.37
N GLU A 76 -9.88 -8.02 2.22
CA GLU A 76 -10.39 -8.50 0.93
C GLU A 76 -9.48 -9.57 0.33
N LYS A 77 -8.16 -9.36 0.39
CA LYS A 77 -7.15 -10.31 -0.10
C LYS A 77 -5.79 -10.10 0.55
N GLU A 78 -4.97 -11.15 0.50
CA GLU A 78 -3.66 -11.19 1.16
C GLU A 78 -2.68 -10.13 0.65
N THR A 79 -2.60 -9.88 -0.67
CA THR A 79 -1.72 -8.86 -1.25
C THR A 79 -2.53 -7.87 -2.09
N LEU A 80 -2.46 -6.59 -1.72
CA LEU A 80 -3.02 -5.46 -2.47
C LEU A 80 -1.92 -4.85 -3.34
N LEU A 81 -2.13 -4.87 -4.66
CA LEU A 81 -1.24 -4.21 -5.61
C LEU A 81 -1.70 -2.78 -5.85
N ASN A 82 -0.88 -1.98 -6.54
CA ASN A 82 -1.17 -0.56 -6.80
C ASN A 82 -2.60 -0.32 -7.33
N GLU A 83 -3.05 -1.14 -8.28
CA GLU A 83 -4.39 -1.01 -8.87
C GLU A 83 -5.51 -1.23 -7.85
N ASP A 84 -5.32 -2.11 -6.87
CA ASP A 84 -6.29 -2.32 -5.79
C ASP A 84 -6.34 -1.13 -4.85
N LEU A 85 -5.17 -0.58 -4.50
CA LEU A 85 -5.08 0.60 -3.63
C LEU A 85 -5.77 1.80 -4.27
N VAL A 86 -5.61 1.98 -5.58
CA VAL A 86 -6.29 3.04 -6.34
C VAL A 86 -7.80 2.77 -6.41
N ARG A 87 -8.20 1.55 -6.79
CA ARG A 87 -9.61 1.17 -6.94
C ARG A 87 -10.39 1.32 -5.62
N ILE A 88 -9.89 0.72 -4.55
CA ILE A 88 -10.55 0.73 -3.24
C ILE A 88 -10.51 2.15 -2.67
N GLY A 89 -9.35 2.79 -2.69
CA GLY A 89 -9.15 4.15 -2.18
C GLY A 89 -10.09 5.16 -2.82
N ARG A 90 -10.19 5.18 -4.15
CA ARG A 90 -11.12 6.05 -4.88
C ARG A 90 -12.57 5.76 -4.57
N THR A 91 -12.94 4.48 -4.47
CA THR A 91 -14.31 4.09 -4.13
C THR A 91 -14.70 4.61 -2.74
N VAL A 92 -13.80 4.49 -1.76
CA VAL A 92 -14.01 4.99 -0.39
C VAL A 92 -14.08 6.50 -0.37
N LEU A 93 -13.14 7.20 -1.02
CA LEU A 93 -13.07 8.65 -1.02
C LEU A 93 -14.21 9.33 -1.80
N ALA A 94 -14.74 8.69 -2.84
CA ALA A 94 -15.89 9.19 -3.58
C ALA A 94 -17.21 9.12 -2.79
N GLY A 95 -17.26 8.31 -1.73
CA GLY A 95 -18.40 8.21 -0.82
C GLY A 95 -18.30 9.12 0.41
N GLN A 96 -17.26 9.96 0.50
CA GLN A 96 -17.06 10.95 1.58
C GLN A 96 -17.68 12.31 1.24
#